data_AF-A0A7V2RNJ2-F1
#
_entry.id   AF-A0A7V2RNJ2-F1
#
_cell.length_a   1.000
_cell.length_b   1.000
_cell.length_c   1.000
_cell.angle_alpha   90.00
_cell.angle_beta   90.00
_cell.angle_gamma   90.00
#
_symmetry.space_group_name_H-M   'P 1'
#
loop_
_entity.id
_entity.type
_entity.pdbx_description
1 polymer ?
#
loop_
_entity_poly.entity_id
_entity_poly.type
_entity_poly.pdbx_seq_one_letter_code
_entity_poly.pdbx_strand_id
1 'polypeptide(L)'
;MQNSKLVKIMRTLDKGEFKYLGWFVKSDYFNTDKNLVRLYRVLGRHYPEFENKGLERGAVFGKVFPGTEYSDIKMRNLMSKMTKTVERYLIILELEKEPMERDKLLVKSYGRRNLYEYFEKNTNNLISGLGEKSIKHPIALIERLLLSHNYYYHPQTSKVNCFDILQIMMEDLDAWYFSEKLQLAS
;
A
#
# COMPACT_ATOMS: atom_id res chain seq x y z
N MET A 1 -22.31 2.97 -15.91
CA MET A 1 -21.34 2.81 -14.78
C MET A 1 -19.99 3.48 -15.02
N GLN A 2 -19.78 4.06 -16.20
CA GLN A 2 -18.50 4.60 -16.68
C GLN A 2 -17.87 5.67 -15.79
N ASN A 3 -18.67 6.55 -15.19
CA ASN A 3 -18.16 7.63 -14.33
C ASN A 3 -17.91 7.19 -12.88
N SER A 4 -18.05 5.90 -12.57
CA SER A 4 -17.78 5.37 -11.24
C SER A 4 -16.29 5.43 -10.92
N LYS A 5 -15.97 5.59 -9.63
CA LYS A 5 -14.59 5.52 -9.12
C LYS A 5 -13.87 4.27 -9.61
N LEU A 6 -14.54 3.11 -9.60
CA LEU A 6 -14.00 1.84 -10.08
C LEU A 6 -13.46 1.93 -11.51
N VAL A 7 -14.29 2.39 -12.45
CA VAL A 7 -13.91 2.45 -13.87
C VAL A 7 -12.81 3.49 -14.09
N LYS A 8 -12.87 4.62 -13.39
CA LYS A 8 -11.81 5.64 -13.44
C LYS A 8 -10.46 5.07 -13.00
N ILE A 9 -10.42 4.31 -11.91
CA ILE A 9 -9.19 3.65 -11.46
C ILE A 9 -8.73 2.57 -12.44
N MET A 10 -9.64 1.70 -12.89
CA MET A 10 -9.28 0.61 -13.80
C MET A 10 -8.73 1.10 -15.16
N ARG A 11 -9.08 2.32 -15.58
CA ARG A 11 -8.53 2.99 -16.77
C ARG A 11 -7.08 3.42 -16.63
N THR A 12 -6.60 3.68 -15.41
CA THR A 12 -5.21 4.13 -15.21
C THR A 12 -4.22 2.98 -15.21
N LEU A 13 -4.70 1.74 -15.09
CA LEU A 13 -3.85 0.56 -15.10
C LEU A 13 -3.33 0.31 -16.51
N ASP A 14 -2.03 0.03 -16.64
CA ASP A 14 -1.48 -0.47 -17.89
C ASP A 14 -1.94 -1.92 -18.17
N LYS A 15 -1.61 -2.44 -19.36
CA LYS A 15 -2.04 -3.77 -19.79
C LYS A 15 -1.53 -4.89 -18.87
N GLY A 16 -0.32 -4.75 -18.33
CA GLY A 16 0.29 -5.69 -17.39
C GLY A 16 -0.37 -5.62 -16.02
N GLU A 17 -0.51 -4.42 -15.47
CA GLU A 17 -1.19 -4.15 -14.20
C GLU A 17 -2.64 -4.64 -14.24
N PHE A 18 -3.36 -4.38 -15.34
CA PHE A 18 -4.74 -4.85 -15.50
C PHE A 18 -4.85 -6.38 -15.54
N LYS A 19 -3.87 -7.05 -16.16
CA LYS A 19 -3.78 -8.52 -16.17
C LYS A 19 -3.50 -9.06 -14.76
N TYR A 20 -2.57 -8.47 -14.04
CA TYR A 20 -2.22 -8.88 -12.67
C TYR A 20 -3.33 -8.57 -11.66
N LEU A 21 -4.10 -7.50 -11.84
CA LEU A 21 -5.36 -7.28 -11.11
C LEU A 21 -6.29 -8.49 -11.24
N GLY A 22 -6.33 -9.12 -12.42
CA GLY A 22 -7.12 -10.33 -12.64
C GLY A 22 -6.66 -11.53 -11.82
N TRP A 23 -5.36 -11.65 -11.54
CA TRP A 23 -4.82 -12.67 -10.64
C TRP A 23 -5.12 -12.32 -9.19
N PHE A 24 -4.97 -11.04 -8.82
CA PHE A 24 -5.28 -10.53 -7.50
C PHE A 24 -6.74 -10.78 -7.10
N VAL A 25 -7.69 -10.45 -7.97
CA VAL A 25 -9.14 -10.63 -7.73
C VAL A 25 -9.54 -12.11 -7.64
N LYS A 26 -8.79 -13.00 -8.30
CA LYS A 26 -9.02 -14.46 -8.25
C LYS A 26 -8.35 -15.14 -7.05
N SER A 27 -7.45 -14.46 -6.36
CA SER A 27 -6.74 -15.04 -5.23
C SER A 27 -7.67 -15.15 -4.03
N ASP A 28 -7.88 -16.38 -3.55
CA ASP A 28 -8.71 -16.65 -2.37
C ASP A 28 -8.18 -15.95 -1.10
N TYR A 29 -6.90 -15.58 -1.07
CA TYR A 29 -6.32 -14.79 0.01
C TYR A 29 -6.86 -13.35 0.04
N PHE A 30 -7.10 -12.75 -1.12
CA PHE A 30 -7.56 -11.37 -1.24
C PHE A 30 -9.07 -11.25 -1.45
N ASN A 31 -9.70 -12.26 -2.05
CA ASN A 31 -11.11 -12.26 -2.38
C ASN A 31 -11.67 -13.69 -2.49
N THR A 32 -12.75 -13.97 -1.75
CA THR A 32 -13.52 -15.22 -1.86
C THR A 32 -14.86 -15.03 -2.59
N ASP A 33 -15.25 -13.80 -2.91
CA ASP A 33 -16.51 -13.48 -3.60
C ASP A 33 -16.38 -13.75 -5.10
N LYS A 34 -16.98 -14.86 -5.55
CA LYS A 34 -17.00 -15.26 -6.96
C LYS A 34 -17.65 -14.22 -7.88
N ASN A 35 -18.53 -13.36 -7.35
CA ASN A 35 -19.17 -12.30 -8.13
C ASN A 35 -18.19 -11.19 -8.50
N LEU A 36 -17.17 -10.92 -7.67
CA LEU A 36 -16.12 -9.96 -8.02
C LEU A 36 -15.26 -10.46 -9.18
N VAL A 37 -14.96 -11.76 -9.21
CA VAL A 37 -14.27 -12.40 -10.35
C VAL A 37 -15.09 -12.29 -11.64
N ARG A 38 -16.41 -12.52 -11.55
CA ARG A 38 -17.33 -12.34 -12.67
C ARG A 38 -17.38 -10.89 -13.13
N LEU A 39 -17.48 -9.94 -12.20
CA LEU A 39 -17.49 -8.52 -12.50
C LEU A 39 -16.21 -8.09 -13.21
N TYR A 40 -15.04 -8.49 -12.70
CA TYR A 40 -13.76 -8.25 -13.37
C TYR A 40 -13.77 -8.79 -14.81
N ARG A 41 -14.26 -10.02 -15.03
CA ARG A 41 -14.33 -10.60 -16.38
C ARG A 41 -15.26 -9.82 -17.31
N VAL A 42 -16.39 -9.33 -16.82
CA VAL A 42 -17.33 -8.52 -17.61
C VAL A 42 -16.70 -7.17 -17.95
N LEU A 43 -16.12 -6.47 -16.96
CA LEU A 43 -15.48 -5.17 -17.15
C LEU A 43 -14.25 -5.26 -18.04
N GLY A 44 -13.45 -6.32 -17.91
CA GLY A 44 -12.22 -6.53 -18.68
C GLY A 44 -12.44 -6.70 -20.18
N ARG A 45 -13.64 -7.07 -20.63
CA ARG A 45 -13.99 -7.07 -22.07
C ARG A 45 -14.08 -5.67 -22.67
N HIS A 46 -14.19 -4.66 -21.82
CA HIS A 46 -14.30 -3.27 -22.23
C HIS A 46 -13.02 -2.48 -21.93
N TYR A 47 -12.00 -3.07 -21.30
CA TYR A 47 -10.70 -2.42 -21.09
C TYR A 47 -9.96 -2.26 -22.44
N PRO A 48 -9.23 -1.15 -22.69
CA PRO A 48 -8.99 -0.01 -21.80
C PRO A 48 -10.02 1.11 -21.89
N GLU A 49 -10.82 1.17 -22.96
CA GLU A 49 -11.68 2.33 -23.25
C GLU A 49 -12.89 2.45 -22.32
N PHE A 50 -13.43 1.32 -21.86
CA PHE A 50 -14.65 1.22 -21.05
C PHE A 50 -15.83 2.00 -21.67
N GLU A 51 -16.14 1.69 -22.93
CA GLU A 51 -17.19 2.36 -23.70
C GLU A 51 -18.61 2.18 -23.12
N ASN A 52 -19.44 3.21 -23.32
CA ASN A 52 -20.69 3.41 -22.60
C ASN A 52 -21.77 2.34 -22.90
N LYS A 53 -21.87 1.87 -24.15
CA LYS A 53 -22.90 0.91 -24.57
C LYS A 53 -22.79 -0.46 -23.89
N GLY A 54 -21.60 -0.84 -23.40
CA GLY A 54 -21.35 -2.12 -22.74
C GLY A 54 -21.45 -2.12 -21.21
N LEU A 55 -21.49 -0.93 -20.60
CA LEU A 55 -21.37 -0.73 -19.13
C LEU A 55 -22.65 -0.20 -18.49
N GLU A 56 -23.78 -0.50 -19.11
CA GLU A 56 -25.09 -0.30 -18.51
C GLU A 56 -25.25 -1.21 -17.28
N ARG A 57 -25.77 -0.66 -16.18
CA ARG A 57 -25.86 -1.40 -14.90
C ARG A 57 -26.66 -2.68 -15.02
N GLY A 58 -27.81 -2.64 -15.72
CA GLY A 58 -28.67 -3.81 -15.92
C GLY A 58 -27.95 -4.92 -16.68
N ALA A 59 -27.30 -4.58 -17.80
CA ALA A 59 -26.57 -5.54 -18.62
C ALA A 59 -25.38 -6.17 -17.88
N VAL A 60 -24.61 -5.37 -17.12
CA VAL A 60 -23.52 -5.90 -16.30
C VAL A 60 -24.07 -6.78 -15.17
N PHE A 61 -25.14 -6.34 -14.51
CA PHE A 61 -25.76 -7.10 -13.43
C PHE A 61 -26.24 -8.47 -13.89
N GLY A 62 -26.95 -8.56 -15.02
CA GLY A 62 -27.43 -9.84 -15.55
C GLY A 62 -26.30 -10.81 -15.92
N LYS A 63 -25.15 -10.29 -16.37
CA LYS A 63 -23.95 -11.11 -16.63
C LYS A 63 -23.27 -11.61 -15.34
N VAL A 64 -23.36 -10.86 -14.25
CA VAL A 64 -22.76 -11.25 -12.96
C VAL A 64 -23.69 -12.18 -12.16
N PHE A 65 -24.98 -11.86 -12.14
CA PHE A 65 -26.05 -12.55 -11.40
C PHE A 65 -27.09 -13.12 -12.39
N PRO A 66 -26.74 -14.18 -13.14
CA PRO A 66 -27.68 -14.77 -14.10
C PRO A 66 -28.93 -15.28 -13.39
N GLY A 67 -30.10 -15.05 -14.01
CA GLY A 67 -31.40 -15.48 -13.47
C GLY A 67 -31.90 -14.69 -12.26
N THR A 68 -31.25 -13.59 -11.88
CA THR A 68 -31.70 -12.71 -10.79
C THR A 68 -32.24 -11.40 -11.36
N GLU A 69 -33.40 -10.95 -10.87
CA GLU A 69 -33.92 -9.61 -11.20
C GLU A 69 -32.95 -8.50 -10.77
N TYR A 70 -32.92 -7.43 -11.55
CA TYR A 70 -32.01 -6.32 -11.31
C TYR A 70 -32.23 -5.71 -9.92
N SER A 71 -31.15 -5.63 -9.14
CA SER A 71 -31.13 -4.98 -7.84
C SER A 71 -30.03 -3.94 -7.79
N ASP A 72 -30.41 -2.66 -7.79
CA ASP A 72 -29.46 -1.54 -7.74
C ASP A 72 -28.63 -1.56 -6.44
N ILE A 73 -29.22 -1.98 -5.31
CA ILE A 73 -28.52 -2.14 -4.02
C ILE A 73 -27.42 -3.20 -4.15
N LYS A 74 -27.75 -4.39 -4.66
CA LYS A 74 -26.76 -5.46 -4.86
C LYS A 74 -25.65 -5.00 -5.81
N MET A 75 -26.00 -4.29 -6.88
CA MET A 75 -25.03 -3.77 -7.84
C MET A 75 -24.08 -2.74 -7.22
N ARG A 76 -24.60 -1.78 -6.45
CA ARG A 76 -23.78 -0.78 -5.73
C ARG A 76 -22.85 -1.44 -4.72
N ASN A 77 -23.34 -2.42 -3.97
CA ASN A 77 -22.52 -3.17 -3.00
C ASN A 77 -21.38 -3.92 -3.69
N LEU A 78 -21.67 -4.61 -4.79
CA LEU A 78 -20.66 -5.31 -5.58
C LEU A 78 -19.60 -4.35 -6.12
N MET A 79 -20.02 -3.22 -6.68
CA MET A 79 -19.12 -2.18 -7.19
C MET A 79 -18.24 -1.58 -6.09
N SER A 80 -18.80 -1.32 -4.90
CA SER A 80 -18.06 -0.83 -3.74
C SER A 80 -17.00 -1.83 -3.28
N LYS A 81 -17.37 -3.11 -3.16
CA LYS A 81 -16.42 -4.20 -2.84
C LYS A 81 -15.30 -4.31 -3.88
N MET A 82 -15.65 -4.25 -5.17
CA MET A 82 -14.66 -4.28 -6.26
C MET A 82 -13.72 -3.08 -6.18
N THR A 83 -14.26 -1.88 -5.91
CA THR A 83 -13.45 -0.66 -5.76
C THR A 83 -12.42 -0.82 -4.66
N LYS A 84 -12.83 -1.30 -3.47
CA LYS A 84 -11.92 -1.58 -2.36
C LYS A 84 -10.86 -2.62 -2.72
N THR A 85 -11.23 -3.63 -3.50
CA THR A 85 -10.29 -4.67 -3.96
C THR A 85 -9.23 -4.09 -4.89
N VAL A 86 -9.63 -3.23 -5.83
CA VAL A 86 -8.71 -2.53 -6.74
C VAL A 86 -7.82 -1.54 -5.98
N GLU A 87 -8.36 -0.79 -5.02
CA GLU A 87 -7.57 0.11 -4.17
C GLU A 87 -6.50 -0.66 -3.38
N ARG A 88 -6.86 -1.82 -2.80
CA ARG A 88 -5.89 -2.69 -2.13
C ARG A 88 -4.79 -3.18 -3.08
N TYR A 89 -5.14 -3.46 -4.33
CA TYR A 89 -4.18 -3.83 -5.36
C TYR A 89 -3.23 -2.66 -5.70
N LEU A 90 -3.74 -1.44 -5.83
CA LEU A 90 -2.92 -0.24 -6.05
C LEU A 90 -1.90 -0.01 -4.92
N ILE A 91 -2.32 -0.21 -3.66
CA ILE A 91 -1.41 -0.10 -2.51
C ILE A 91 -0.24 -1.08 -2.65
N ILE A 92 -0.49 -2.29 -3.12
CA ILE A 92 0.57 -3.29 -3.35
C ILE A 92 1.48 -2.86 -4.49
N LEU A 93 0.93 -2.32 -5.59
CA LEU A 93 1.72 -1.81 -6.70
C LEU A 93 2.67 -0.69 -6.28
N GLU A 94 2.17 0.28 -5.51
CA GLU A 94 3.02 1.37 -4.99
C GLU A 94 4.04 0.85 -4.00
N LEU A 95 3.66 -0.10 -3.13
CA LEU A 95 4.58 -0.70 -2.19
C LEU A 95 5.72 -1.47 -2.88
N GLU A 96 5.47 -2.14 -4.01
CA GLU A 96 6.51 -2.82 -4.79
C GLU A 96 7.53 -1.83 -5.41
N LYS A 97 7.13 -0.57 -5.65
CA LYS A 97 8.02 0.49 -6.14
C LYS A 97 8.87 1.13 -5.04
N GLU A 98 8.53 0.88 -3.78
CA GLU A 98 9.17 1.49 -2.60
C GLU A 98 9.84 0.43 -1.70
N PRO A 99 11.03 -0.09 -2.07
CA PRO A 99 11.75 -1.10 -1.29
C PRO A 99 11.98 -0.70 0.17
N MET A 100 12.25 0.58 0.42
CA MET A 100 12.46 1.11 1.77
C MET A 100 11.21 0.94 2.64
N GLU A 101 10.03 1.30 2.13
CA GLU A 101 8.76 1.14 2.86
C GLU A 101 8.43 -0.34 3.11
N ARG A 102 8.73 -1.21 2.14
CA ARG A 102 8.60 -2.65 2.31
C ARG A 102 9.44 -3.18 3.46
N ASP A 103 10.71 -2.79 3.51
CA ASP A 103 11.63 -3.26 4.54
C ASP A 103 11.26 -2.73 5.93
N LYS A 104 10.79 -1.48 6.03
CA LYS A 104 10.23 -0.93 7.27
C LYS A 104 9.03 -1.74 7.77
N LEU A 105 8.10 -2.10 6.88
CA LEU A 105 6.95 -2.94 7.23
C LEU A 105 7.39 -4.35 7.66
N LEU A 106 8.42 -4.90 7.02
CA LEU A 106 8.98 -6.21 7.38
C LEU A 106 9.62 -6.18 8.77
N VAL A 107 10.48 -5.19 9.06
CA VAL A 107 11.08 -4.98 10.39
C VAL A 107 10.00 -4.86 11.46
N LYS A 108 8.97 -4.05 11.21
CA LYS A 108 7.82 -3.91 12.12
C LYS A 108 7.11 -5.26 12.36
N SER A 109 7.01 -6.11 11.35
CA SER A 109 6.46 -7.46 11.47
C SER A 109 7.34 -8.37 12.33
N TYR A 110 8.67 -8.34 12.15
CA TYR A 110 9.60 -9.10 12.98
C TYR A 110 9.52 -8.72 14.45
N GLY A 111 9.52 -7.42 14.76
CA GLY A 111 9.38 -6.93 16.13
C GLY A 111 8.07 -7.40 16.79
N ARG A 112 6.93 -7.30 16.08
CA ARG A 112 5.62 -7.78 16.58
C ARG A 112 5.55 -9.28 16.83
N ARG A 113 6.41 -10.05 16.19
CA ARG A 113 6.46 -11.52 16.28
C ARG A 113 7.58 -12.01 17.20
N ASN A 114 8.27 -11.11 17.91
CA ASN A 114 9.42 -11.40 18.75
C ASN A 114 10.56 -12.12 18.01
N LEU A 115 10.73 -11.84 16.72
CA LEU A 115 11.82 -12.37 15.89
C LEU A 115 13.03 -11.43 15.96
N TYR A 116 13.64 -11.33 17.15
CA TYR A 116 14.61 -10.29 17.48
C TYR A 116 15.85 -10.27 16.58
N GLU A 117 16.45 -11.42 16.27
CA GLU A 117 17.64 -11.50 15.42
C GLU A 117 17.42 -10.85 14.04
N TYR A 118 16.29 -11.17 13.40
CA TYR A 118 15.92 -10.58 12.10
C TYR A 118 15.49 -9.12 12.22
N PHE A 119 14.81 -8.77 13.31
CA PHE A 119 14.45 -7.39 13.62
C PHE A 119 15.69 -6.51 13.74
N GLU A 120 16.65 -6.88 14.60
CA GLU A 120 17.88 -6.13 14.88
C GLU A 120 18.71 -5.96 13.62
N LYS A 121 19.02 -7.06 12.93
CA LYS A 121 19.83 -7.04 11.70
C LYS A 121 19.23 -6.11 10.64
N ASN A 122 17.94 -6.26 10.35
CA ASN A 122 17.30 -5.47 9.31
C ASN A 122 17.10 -4.01 9.73
N THR A 123 16.85 -3.73 11.01
CA THR A 123 16.75 -2.36 11.52
C THR A 123 18.07 -1.63 11.39
N ASN A 124 19.18 -2.26 11.77
CA ASN A 124 20.51 -1.67 11.64
C ASN A 124 20.85 -1.38 10.17
N ASN A 125 20.53 -2.29 9.26
CA ASN A 125 20.72 -2.06 7.82
C ASN A 125 19.93 -0.84 7.31
N LEU A 126 18.67 -0.67 7.75
CA LEU A 126 17.84 0.47 7.36
C LEU A 126 18.38 1.78 7.94
N ILE A 127 18.80 1.79 9.22
CA ILE A 127 19.39 2.96 9.87
C ILE A 127 20.66 3.39 9.13
N SER A 128 21.57 2.44 8.82
CA SER A 128 22.79 2.72 8.06
C SER A 128 22.51 3.21 6.64
N GLY A 129 21.56 2.61 5.93
CA GLY A 129 21.19 3.04 4.58
C GLY A 129 20.53 4.43 4.52
N LEU A 130 19.77 4.80 5.56
CA LEU A 130 19.23 6.15 5.71
C LEU A 130 20.30 7.15 6.15
N GLY A 131 21.27 6.69 6.96
CA GLY A 131 22.63 7.24 7.14
C GLY A 131 23.12 8.12 6.00
N GLU A 132 23.29 7.46 4.85
CA GLU A 132 23.92 8.02 3.66
C GLU A 132 23.00 8.94 2.86
N LYS A 133 21.68 8.77 2.99
CA LYS A 133 20.67 9.54 2.23
C LYS A 133 20.13 10.76 2.98
N SER A 134 20.21 10.76 4.32
CA SER A 134 19.49 11.73 5.17
C SER A 134 20.02 13.16 5.10
N ILE A 135 21.26 13.36 4.65
CA ILE A 135 21.91 14.68 4.56
C ILE A 135 21.16 15.61 3.57
N LYS A 136 20.29 15.08 2.71
CA LYS A 136 19.63 15.87 1.64
C LYS A 136 18.11 15.99 1.74
N HIS A 137 17.44 15.25 2.62
CA HIS A 137 15.97 15.20 2.61
C HIS A 137 15.37 15.13 4.02
N PRO A 138 14.55 16.13 4.45
CA PRO A 138 13.93 16.15 5.78
C PRO A 138 13.13 14.88 6.12
N ILE A 139 12.42 14.32 5.13
CA ILE A 139 11.67 13.07 5.29
C ILE A 139 12.58 11.88 5.68
N ALA A 140 13.80 11.80 5.14
CA ALA A 140 14.70 10.71 5.49
C ALA A 140 15.20 10.81 6.95
N LEU A 141 15.31 12.04 7.50
CA LEU A 141 15.68 12.27 8.90
C LEU A 141 14.58 11.77 9.86
N ILE A 142 13.31 12.13 9.61
CA ILE A 142 12.20 11.67 10.46
C ILE A 142 12.02 10.14 10.41
N GLU A 143 12.24 9.53 9.25
CA GLU A 143 12.15 8.08 9.10
C GLU A 143 13.24 7.34 9.87
N ARG A 144 14.48 7.83 9.80
CA ARG A 144 15.61 7.29 10.56
C ARG A 144 15.38 7.45 12.05
N LEU A 145 14.91 8.63 12.50
CA LEU A 145 14.54 8.89 13.88
C LEU A 145 13.52 7.87 14.41
N LEU A 146 12.43 7.64 13.67
CA LEU A 146 11.36 6.71 14.07
C LEU A 146 11.86 5.26 14.15
N LEU A 147 12.73 4.84 13.24
CA LEU A 147 13.35 3.51 13.28
C LEU A 147 14.28 3.36 14.48
N SER A 148 15.18 4.32 14.69
CA SER A 148 16.10 4.36 15.84
C SER A 148 15.35 4.35 17.17
N HIS A 149 14.26 5.12 17.27
CA HIS A 149 13.37 5.11 18.43
C HIS A 149 12.78 3.70 18.67
N ASN A 150 12.17 3.10 17.65
CA ASN A 150 11.58 1.76 17.79
C ASN A 150 12.63 0.70 18.17
N TYR A 151 13.84 0.80 17.64
CA TYR A 151 14.96 -0.06 17.99
C TYR A 151 15.36 0.09 19.47
N TYR A 152 15.61 1.32 19.91
CA TYR A 152 16.05 1.63 21.27
C TYR A 152 15.05 1.19 22.34
N TYR A 153 13.75 1.39 22.08
CA TYR A 153 12.69 1.09 23.04
C TYR A 153 12.15 -0.34 22.94
N HIS A 154 12.68 -1.18 22.04
CA HIS A 154 12.28 -2.58 21.99
C HIS A 154 12.73 -3.33 23.26
N PRO A 155 11.89 -4.18 23.90
CA PRO A 155 12.19 -4.76 25.21
C PRO A 155 13.46 -5.61 25.28
N GLN A 156 13.84 -6.22 24.14
CA GLN A 156 15.01 -7.09 24.05
C GLN A 156 16.29 -6.34 23.65
N THR A 157 16.21 -5.03 23.33
CA THR A 157 17.39 -4.25 22.94
C THR A 157 18.24 -3.92 24.16
N SER A 158 19.53 -4.26 24.10
CA SER A 158 20.49 -3.93 25.16
C SER A 158 20.83 -2.44 25.15
N LYS A 159 20.36 -1.71 26.16
CA LYS A 159 20.60 -0.26 26.30
C LYS A 159 22.05 0.09 26.59
N VAL A 160 22.86 -0.87 27.04
CA VAL A 160 24.27 -0.66 27.38
C VAL A 160 25.11 -0.26 26.16
N ASN A 161 24.72 -0.73 24.95
CA ASN A 161 25.46 -0.50 23.71
C ASN A 161 24.70 0.40 22.72
N CYS A 162 23.74 1.21 23.19
CA CYS A 162 22.88 2.02 22.32
C CYS A 162 23.23 3.52 22.33
N PHE A 163 24.42 3.90 22.79
CA PHE A 163 24.84 5.31 22.82
C PHE A 163 24.80 5.95 21.42
N ASP A 164 25.32 5.23 20.42
CA ASP A 164 25.32 5.70 19.03
C ASP A 164 23.90 5.92 18.48
N ILE A 165 22.95 5.05 18.86
CA ILE A 165 21.54 5.18 18.46
C ILE A 165 20.90 6.40 19.10
N LEU A 166 21.18 6.68 20.36
CA LEU A 166 20.69 7.89 21.04
C LEU A 166 21.24 9.15 20.40
N GLN A 167 22.53 9.15 20.04
CA GLN A 167 23.14 10.26 19.33
C GLN A 167 22.48 10.50 17.97
N ILE A 168 22.28 9.43 17.17
CA ILE A 168 21.56 9.50 15.89
C ILE A 168 20.16 10.09 16.08
N MET A 169 19.42 9.66 17.10
CA MET A 169 18.08 10.17 17.38
C MET A 169 18.08 11.67 17.69
N MET A 170 19.03 12.14 18.50
CA MET A 170 19.13 13.57 18.83
C MET A 170 19.49 14.40 17.60
N GLU A 171 20.50 13.97 16.84
CA GLU A 171 20.94 14.65 15.63
C GLU A 171 19.84 14.72 14.56
N ASP A 172 19.12 13.62 14.34
CA ASP A 172 18.00 13.57 13.39
C ASP A 172 16.84 14.48 13.80
N LEU A 173 16.49 14.50 15.08
CA LEU A 173 15.42 15.32 15.61
C LEU A 173 15.74 16.80 15.44
N ASP A 174 16.95 17.21 15.81
CA ASP A 174 17.40 18.60 15.68
C ASP A 174 17.45 19.02 14.20
N ALA A 175 18.09 18.22 13.35
CA ALA A 175 18.25 18.52 11.93
C ALA A 175 16.90 18.62 11.21
N TRP A 176 15.95 17.73 11.50
CA TRP A 176 14.60 17.80 10.96
C TRP A 176 13.86 19.05 11.44
N TYR A 177 13.88 19.30 12.76
CA TYR A 177 13.22 20.47 13.36
C TYR A 177 13.71 21.79 12.75
N PHE A 178 15.03 21.96 12.61
CA PHE A 178 15.59 23.18 12.02
C PHE A 178 15.25 23.30 10.53
N SER A 179 15.29 22.21 9.76
CA SER A 179 14.97 22.22 8.33
C SER A 179 13.53 22.66 8.06
N GLU A 180 12.57 22.06 8.77
CA GLU A 180 11.14 22.41 8.62
C GLU A 180 10.86 23.84 9.07
N LYS A 181 11.49 24.27 10.18
CA LYS A 181 11.32 25.64 10.69
C LYS A 181 11.84 26.69 9.70
N LEU A 182 12.96 26.41 9.02
CA LEU A 182 13.50 27.28 7.97
C LEU A 182 12.56 27.35 6.75
N GLN A 183 12.00 26.21 6.34
CA GLN A 183 11.07 26.15 5.21
C GLN A 183 9.74 26.87 5.50
N LEU A 184 9.25 26.83 6.75
CA LEU A 184 8.06 27.57 7.15
C LEU A 184 8.29 29.09 7.27
N ALA A 185 9.54 29.51 7.43
CA ALA A 185 9.92 30.91 7.56
C ALA A 185 10.25 31.59 6.21
N SER A 186 10.33 30.82 5.12
CA SER A 186 10.54 31.30 3.74
C SER A 186 9.23 31.51 3.00
#